data_AF-A0A957MF03-F1
#
_entry.id   AF-A0A957MF03-F1
#
_cell.length_a   1.000
_cell.length_b   1.000
_cell.length_c   1.000
_cell.angle_alpha   90.00
_cell.angle_beta   90.00
_cell.angle_gamma   90.00
#
_symmetry.space_group_name_H-M   'P 1'
#
loop_
_entity.id
_entity.type
_entity.pdbx_description
1 polymer ?
#
loop_
_entity_poly.entity_id
_entity_poly.type
_entity_poly.pdbx_seq_one_letter_code
_entity_poly.pdbx_strand_id
1 'polypeptide(L)'
;AVEQWITELLDKTTLEPEMIGEYTGQRKEIKPVTVATYQTITYRSRGKNRREGGDLRSEYPHFELFDSRNWGLIIYDEVHLLPAPVFSITAELQARRRLGLTATLVREDGRESEVFSLIGPKKYDVPWKDLERQGWIATADCIEVRIPLPDDLRMEYALADQRHKYRIAASSPAKYEVLDQILLKHTGDQVLIIGMYLEQLAQV
;
A
#
# COMPACT_ATOMS: atom_id res chain seq x y z
N ALA A 1 0.22 -6.66 -7.25
CA ALA A 1 -0.56 -5.51 -7.77
C ALA A 1 -0.57 -5.49 -9.30
N VAL A 2 0.54 -5.24 -9.99
CA VAL A 2 0.55 -5.13 -11.47
C VAL A 2 0.05 -6.41 -12.17
N GLU A 3 0.62 -7.57 -11.82
CA GLU A 3 0.17 -8.86 -12.38
C GLU A 3 -1.30 -9.15 -12.08
N GLN A 4 -1.75 -8.86 -10.85
CA GLN A 4 -3.15 -8.99 -10.46
C GLN A 4 -4.06 -8.12 -11.35
N TRP A 5 -3.70 -6.86 -11.58
CA TRP A 5 -4.44 -5.98 -12.48
C TRP A 5 -4.51 -6.51 -13.91
N ILE A 6 -3.40 -7.02 -14.44
CA ILE A 6 -3.38 -7.61 -15.79
C ILE A 6 -4.29 -8.83 -15.85
N THR A 7 -4.22 -9.73 -14.87
CA THR A 7 -5.08 -10.92 -14.79
C THR A 7 -6.55 -10.54 -14.70
N GLU A 8 -6.92 -9.60 -13.81
CA GLU A 8 -8.31 -9.15 -13.66
C GLU A 8 -8.82 -8.41 -14.91
N LEU A 9 -7.97 -7.63 -15.59
CA LEU A 9 -8.36 -7.00 -16.86
C LEU A 9 -8.65 -8.03 -17.94
N LEU A 10 -7.83 -9.07 -18.05
CA LEU A 10 -8.05 -10.15 -19.02
C LEU A 10 -9.29 -10.99 -18.68
N ASP A 11 -9.54 -11.24 -17.39
CA ASP A 11 -10.68 -12.05 -16.94
C ASP A 11 -12.02 -11.29 -17.02
N LYS A 12 -12.02 -9.99 -16.68
CA LYS A 12 -13.24 -9.19 -16.53
C LYS A 12 -13.59 -8.32 -17.74
N THR A 13 -12.76 -8.31 -18.78
CA THR A 13 -12.98 -7.48 -19.97
C THR A 13 -12.76 -8.26 -21.26
N THR A 14 -13.06 -7.65 -22.40
CA THR A 14 -12.81 -8.21 -23.74
C THR A 14 -11.46 -7.74 -24.31
N LEU A 15 -10.50 -7.40 -23.46
CA LEU A 15 -9.18 -6.95 -23.90
C LEU A 15 -8.31 -8.16 -24.26
N GLU A 16 -7.74 -8.14 -25.46
CA GLU A 16 -6.70 -9.08 -25.86
C GLU A 16 -5.36 -8.77 -25.16
N PRO A 17 -4.54 -9.78 -24.84
CA PRO A 17 -3.24 -9.61 -24.17
C PRO A 17 -2.28 -8.63 -24.88
N GLU A 18 -2.35 -8.53 -26.20
CA GLU A 18 -1.52 -7.64 -27.01
C GLU A 18 -1.88 -6.15 -26.79
N MET A 19 -3.07 -5.86 -26.26
CA MET A 19 -3.51 -4.50 -25.93
C MET A 19 -3.09 -4.05 -24.53
N ILE A 20 -2.60 -4.98 -23.68
CA ILE A 20 -2.19 -4.71 -22.31
C ILE A 20 -0.66 -4.72 -22.19
N GLY A 21 -0.12 -3.62 -21.69
CA GLY A 21 1.32 -3.40 -21.47
C GLY A 21 1.65 -3.31 -19.99
N GLU A 22 2.82 -3.84 -19.64
CA GLU A 22 3.41 -3.71 -18.33
C GLU A 22 4.54 -2.68 -18.38
N TYR A 23 4.47 -1.67 -17.50
CA TYR A 23 5.52 -0.68 -17.33
C TYR A 23 6.05 -0.66 -15.89
N THR A 24 7.04 -1.51 -15.65
CA THR A 24 7.73 -1.71 -14.38
C THR A 24 9.25 -1.65 -14.55
N GLY A 25 10.00 -1.96 -13.50
CA GLY A 25 11.45 -2.14 -13.62
C GLY A 25 11.85 -3.34 -14.48
N GLN A 26 10.97 -4.34 -14.64
CA GLN A 26 11.26 -5.57 -15.38
C GLN A 26 10.83 -5.50 -16.85
N ARG A 27 9.66 -4.92 -17.13
CA ARG A 27 9.13 -4.74 -18.49
C ARG A 27 8.79 -3.29 -18.76
N LYS A 28 9.05 -2.81 -19.98
CA LYS A 28 8.83 -1.41 -20.39
C LYS A 28 7.99 -1.35 -21.66
N GLU A 29 6.78 -1.90 -21.58
CA GLU A 29 5.83 -1.95 -22.69
C GLU A 29 4.72 -0.94 -22.48
N ILE A 30 4.58 0.03 -23.39
CA ILE A 30 3.46 0.96 -23.39
C ILE A 30 2.50 0.60 -24.52
N LYS A 31 1.30 0.18 -24.14
CA LYS A 31 0.20 -0.24 -25.03
C LYS A 31 -1.07 0.59 -24.74
N PRO A 32 -2.17 0.42 -25.49
CA PRO A 32 -3.41 1.18 -25.26
C PRO A 32 -3.90 1.10 -23.81
N VAL A 33 -3.75 -0.06 -23.18
CA VAL A 33 -3.92 -0.24 -21.73
C VAL A 33 -2.53 -0.52 -21.16
N THR A 34 -2.06 0.31 -20.23
CA THR A 34 -0.74 0.15 -19.61
C THR A 34 -0.89 0.16 -18.09
N VAL A 35 -0.37 -0.87 -17.44
CA VAL A 35 -0.33 -0.98 -15.98
C VAL A 35 1.08 -0.64 -15.51
N ALA A 36 1.19 0.32 -14.60
CA ALA A 36 2.46 0.83 -14.09
C ALA A 36 2.43 1.01 -12.58
N THR A 37 3.60 1.08 -11.94
CA THR A 37 3.71 1.44 -10.52
C THR A 37 4.06 2.92 -10.36
N TYR A 38 3.60 3.54 -9.27
CA TYR A 38 3.98 4.91 -8.94
C TYR A 38 5.50 5.09 -8.94
N GLN A 39 6.23 4.15 -8.33
CA GLN A 39 7.68 4.20 -8.21
C GLN A 39 8.39 4.18 -9.56
N THR A 40 7.85 3.46 -10.55
CA THR A 40 8.45 3.42 -11.89
C THR A 40 8.22 4.73 -12.63
N ILE A 41 7.03 5.32 -12.53
CA ILE A 41 6.73 6.62 -13.15
C ILE A 41 7.57 7.73 -12.52
N THR A 42 7.71 7.70 -11.19
CA THR A 42 8.43 8.72 -10.41
C THR A 42 9.90 8.36 -10.21
N TYR A 43 10.46 7.46 -11.02
CA TYR A 43 11.87 7.12 -10.94
C TYR A 43 12.74 8.30 -11.37
N ARG A 44 13.79 8.58 -10.60
CA ARG A 44 14.79 9.62 -10.88
C ARG A 44 16.12 8.96 -11.26
N SER A 45 16.73 9.41 -12.35
CA SER A 45 18.08 8.96 -12.71
C SER A 45 19.12 9.59 -11.76
N ARG A 46 20.05 8.77 -11.23
CA ARG A 46 21.14 9.24 -10.35
C ARG A 46 21.98 10.29 -11.09
N GLY A 47 22.12 11.49 -10.50
CA GLY A 47 23.01 12.55 -10.99
C GLY A 47 22.33 13.87 -11.39
N LYS A 48 21.01 13.92 -11.51
CA LYS A 48 20.26 15.19 -11.66
C LYS A 48 19.88 15.73 -10.28
N ASN A 49 20.77 16.53 -9.70
CA ASN A 49 20.45 17.32 -8.50
C ASN A 49 19.32 18.31 -8.84
N ARG A 50 18.43 18.59 -7.88
CA ARG A 50 17.54 19.75 -7.87
C ARG A 50 18.39 21.02 -8.08
N ARG A 51 18.62 21.41 -9.33
CA ARG A 51 18.93 22.80 -9.65
C ARG A 51 17.58 23.49 -9.77
N GLU A 52 17.42 24.51 -8.95
CA GLU A 52 16.21 25.31 -8.76
C GLU A 52 15.52 25.59 -10.10
N GLY A 53 14.24 25.23 -10.21
CA GLY A 53 13.38 25.58 -11.35
C GLY A 53 13.37 24.63 -12.56
N GLY A 54 13.90 23.41 -12.45
CA GLY A 54 13.89 22.43 -13.54
C GLY A 54 12.50 21.81 -13.81
N ASP A 55 12.15 21.70 -15.09
CA ASP A 55 10.94 21.01 -15.61
C ASP A 55 10.85 19.57 -15.06
N LEU A 56 9.69 19.19 -14.52
CA LEU A 56 9.41 17.84 -14.00
C LEU A 56 9.73 16.75 -15.03
N ARG A 57 9.53 17.03 -16.32
CA ARG A 57 9.85 16.14 -17.44
C ARG A 57 11.34 15.79 -17.47
N SER A 58 12.21 16.73 -17.10
CA SER A 58 13.65 16.51 -17.07
C SER A 58 14.13 15.70 -15.87
N GLU A 59 13.36 15.68 -14.77
CA GLU A 59 13.68 14.97 -13.53
C GLU A 59 13.18 13.52 -13.55
N TYR A 60 12.09 13.26 -14.28
CA TYR A 60 11.41 11.97 -14.34
C TYR A 60 11.29 11.48 -15.78
N PRO A 61 12.29 10.75 -16.33
CA PRO A 61 12.31 10.35 -17.74
C PRO A 61 11.16 9.41 -18.12
N HIS A 62 10.65 8.63 -17.17
CA HIS A 62 9.49 7.77 -17.40
C HIS A 62 8.19 8.58 -17.43
N PHE A 63 8.08 9.64 -16.62
CA PHE A 63 6.93 10.53 -16.63
C PHE A 63 6.73 11.19 -18.00
N GLU A 64 7.80 11.67 -18.65
CA GLU A 64 7.72 12.29 -19.98
C GLU A 64 7.10 11.33 -21.03
N LEU A 65 7.44 10.04 -20.97
CA LEU A 65 6.88 9.05 -21.88
C LEU A 65 5.37 8.89 -21.70
N PHE A 66 4.86 8.95 -20.46
CA PHE A 66 3.44 8.90 -20.18
C PHE A 66 2.74 10.22 -20.51
N ASP A 67 3.37 11.36 -20.23
CA ASP A 67 2.82 12.70 -20.49
C ASP A 67 2.73 13.02 -21.99
N SER A 68 3.59 12.41 -22.82
CA SER A 68 3.54 12.54 -24.28
C SER A 68 2.28 11.92 -24.91
N ARG A 69 1.51 11.13 -24.16
CA ARG A 69 0.31 10.45 -24.64
C ARG A 69 -0.95 11.05 -24.00
N ASN A 70 -1.99 11.18 -24.83
CA ASN A 70 -3.31 11.60 -24.37
C ASN A 70 -4.09 10.40 -23.82
N TRP A 71 -4.06 10.20 -22.50
CA TRP A 71 -4.80 9.10 -21.86
C TRP A 71 -6.30 9.42 -21.76
N GLY A 72 -7.14 8.44 -22.10
CA GLY A 72 -8.59 8.56 -21.93
C GLY A 72 -9.01 8.49 -20.46
N LEU A 73 -8.44 7.55 -19.73
CA LEU A 73 -8.73 7.26 -18.32
C LEU A 73 -7.43 6.90 -17.61
N ILE A 74 -7.20 7.49 -16.43
CA ILE A 74 -6.19 7.01 -15.48
C ILE A 74 -6.90 6.45 -14.26
N ILE A 75 -6.54 5.23 -13.88
CA ILE A 75 -6.99 4.58 -12.65
C ILE A 75 -5.83 4.59 -11.68
N TYR A 76 -6.03 5.24 -10.54
CA TYR A 76 -5.11 5.24 -9.42
C TYR A 76 -5.61 4.22 -8.40
N ASP A 77 -4.80 3.20 -8.15
CA ASP A 77 -5.05 2.24 -7.07
C ASP A 77 -4.35 2.71 -5.78
N GLU A 78 -4.93 2.37 -4.64
CA GLU A 78 -4.55 2.83 -3.31
C GLU A 78 -4.25 4.34 -3.22
N VAL A 79 -5.25 5.13 -3.60
CA VAL A 79 -5.11 6.60 -3.71
C VAL A 79 -4.77 7.30 -2.41
N HIS A 80 -4.94 6.64 -1.26
CA HIS A 80 -4.48 7.16 0.01
C HIS A 80 -2.95 7.38 0.03
N LEU A 81 -2.17 6.74 -0.85
CA LEU A 81 -0.73 6.97 -1.01
C LEU A 81 -0.39 8.22 -1.83
N LEU A 82 -1.32 8.69 -2.67
CA LEU A 82 -1.08 9.73 -3.67
C LEU A 82 -0.61 11.09 -3.09
N PRO A 83 -1.04 11.54 -1.89
CA PRO A 83 -0.56 12.79 -1.29
C PRO A 83 0.94 12.80 -0.97
N ALA A 84 1.63 11.66 -1.04
CA ALA A 84 3.07 11.62 -0.87
C ALA A 84 3.75 12.52 -1.94
N PRO A 85 4.71 13.40 -1.58
CA PRO A 85 5.28 14.40 -2.49
C PRO A 85 5.84 13.87 -3.81
N VAL A 86 6.30 12.61 -3.82
CA VAL A 86 6.83 11.96 -5.01
C VAL A 86 5.70 11.44 -5.90
N PHE A 87 4.63 10.90 -5.31
CA PHE A 87 3.53 10.27 -6.04
C PHE A 87 2.51 11.27 -6.58
N SER A 88 2.35 12.43 -5.92
CA SER A 88 1.46 13.49 -6.37
C SER A 88 1.76 13.98 -7.79
N ILE A 89 3.03 13.86 -8.23
CA ILE A 89 3.48 14.19 -9.59
C ILE A 89 2.72 13.37 -10.64
N THR A 90 2.38 12.12 -10.33
CA THR A 90 1.60 11.29 -11.26
C THR A 90 0.19 11.83 -11.52
N ALA A 91 -0.33 12.70 -10.64
CA ALA A 91 -1.59 13.42 -10.86
C ALA A 91 -1.47 14.60 -11.84
N GLU A 92 -0.26 14.92 -12.32
CA GLU A 92 -0.06 15.92 -13.38
C GLU A 92 -0.22 15.32 -14.78
N LEU A 93 -0.22 13.99 -14.90
CA LEU A 93 -0.43 13.30 -16.18
C LEU A 93 -1.74 13.75 -16.84
N GLN A 94 -1.65 14.11 -18.12
CA GLN A 94 -2.80 14.52 -18.91
C GLN A 94 -3.76 13.36 -19.13
N ALA A 95 -5.00 13.53 -18.70
CA ALA A 95 -6.06 12.55 -18.91
C ALA A 95 -7.44 13.21 -19.00
N ARG A 96 -8.34 12.62 -19.79
CA ARG A 96 -9.73 13.10 -19.88
C ARG A 96 -10.54 12.78 -18.62
N ARG A 97 -10.25 11.65 -17.98
CA ARG A 97 -10.96 11.16 -16.78
C ARG A 97 -9.97 10.51 -15.81
N ARG A 98 -10.28 10.60 -14.52
CA ARG A 98 -9.52 9.97 -13.44
C ARG A 98 -10.46 9.19 -12.53
N LEU A 99 -10.00 8.04 -12.09
CA LEU A 99 -10.69 7.20 -11.10
C LEU A 99 -9.68 6.86 -10.00
N GLY A 100 -10.08 7.09 -8.75
CA GLY A 100 -9.31 6.68 -7.58
C GLY A 100 -9.99 5.52 -6.88
N LEU A 101 -9.24 4.46 -6.62
CA LEU A 101 -9.67 3.29 -5.87
C LEU A 101 -8.90 3.23 -4.55
N THR A 102 -9.61 3.00 -3.44
CA THR A 102 -9.00 2.67 -2.16
C THR A 102 -10.03 2.07 -1.22
N ALA A 103 -9.59 1.15 -0.36
CA ALA A 103 -10.42 0.61 0.72
C ALA A 103 -10.50 1.56 1.93
N THR A 104 -9.49 2.40 2.14
CA THR A 104 -9.37 3.27 3.31
C THR A 104 -9.01 4.68 2.89
N LEU A 105 -9.98 5.60 3.02
CA LEU A 105 -9.76 7.01 2.72
C LEU A 105 -9.38 7.84 3.95
N VAL A 106 -9.68 7.33 5.15
CA VAL A 106 -9.39 8.03 6.41
C VAL A 106 -7.90 7.93 6.73
N ARG A 107 -7.24 9.07 6.88
CA ARG A 107 -5.84 9.15 7.31
C ARG A 107 -5.76 9.75 8.71
N GLU A 108 -4.81 9.29 9.51
CA GLU A 108 -4.54 9.84 10.85
C GLU A 108 -4.01 11.29 10.81
N ASP A 109 -3.48 11.72 9.66
CA ASP A 109 -2.92 13.07 9.45
C ASP A 109 -3.94 14.10 8.94
N GLY A 110 -5.19 13.71 8.68
CA GLY A 110 -6.25 14.61 8.21
C GLY A 110 -6.05 15.16 6.78
N ARG A 111 -5.12 14.59 6.00
CA ARG A 111 -4.76 15.04 4.64
C ARG A 111 -5.53 14.33 3.54
N GLU A 112 -6.64 13.65 3.85
CA GLU A 112 -7.51 13.03 2.86
C GLU A 112 -8.06 14.03 1.83
N SER A 113 -8.18 15.30 2.21
CA SER A 113 -8.62 16.39 1.33
C SER A 113 -7.68 16.66 0.15
N GLU A 114 -6.40 16.30 0.28
CA GLU A 114 -5.42 16.43 -0.81
C GLU A 114 -5.70 15.43 -1.95
N VAL A 115 -6.20 14.24 -1.63
CA VAL A 115 -6.62 13.26 -2.65
C VAL A 115 -7.74 13.85 -3.50
N PHE A 116 -8.70 14.55 -2.88
CA PHE A 116 -9.81 15.18 -3.60
C PHE A 116 -9.36 16.29 -4.52
N SER A 117 -8.31 17.01 -4.15
CA SER A 117 -7.74 18.07 -4.97
C SER A 117 -7.01 17.51 -6.20
N LEU A 118 -6.39 16.33 -6.08
CA LEU A 118 -5.61 15.70 -7.16
C LEU A 118 -6.47 14.89 -8.15
N ILE A 119 -7.46 14.15 -7.65
CA ILE A 119 -8.27 13.23 -8.46
C ILE A 119 -9.68 13.78 -8.69
N GLY A 120 -10.28 14.34 -7.65
CA GLY A 120 -11.69 14.76 -7.62
C GLY A 120 -12.44 14.25 -6.39
N PRO A 121 -13.70 14.67 -6.20
CA PRO A 121 -14.48 14.37 -5.01
C PRO A 121 -14.83 12.89 -4.89
N LYS A 122 -15.03 12.40 -3.65
CA LYS A 122 -15.56 11.06 -3.38
C LYS A 122 -16.93 10.88 -4.05
N LYS A 123 -17.04 9.89 -4.95
CA LYS A 123 -18.29 9.61 -5.69
C LYS A 123 -19.13 8.52 -5.05
N TYR A 124 -18.49 7.54 -4.42
CA TYR A 124 -19.14 6.38 -3.84
C TYR A 124 -18.32 5.89 -2.64
N ASP A 125 -19.02 5.41 -1.62
CA ASP A 125 -18.44 4.87 -0.41
C ASP A 125 -19.44 3.88 0.19
N VAL A 126 -18.94 2.73 0.64
CA VAL A 126 -19.76 1.70 1.30
C VAL A 126 -19.05 1.30 2.58
N PRO A 127 -19.68 1.49 3.75
CA PRO A 127 -19.13 0.99 4.99
C PRO A 127 -18.92 -0.53 4.92
N TRP A 128 -17.74 -1.00 5.33
CA TRP A 128 -17.44 -2.44 5.35
C TRP A 128 -18.45 -3.25 6.18
N LYS A 129 -19.03 -2.65 7.24
CA LYS A 129 -20.10 -3.27 8.04
C LYS A 129 -21.37 -3.57 7.26
N ASP A 130 -21.67 -2.77 6.23
CA ASP A 130 -22.83 -3.05 5.37
C ASP A 130 -22.54 -4.20 4.41
N LEU A 131 -21.30 -4.32 3.92
CA LEU A 131 -20.86 -5.46 3.11
C LEU A 131 -20.80 -6.75 3.92
N GLU A 132 -20.34 -6.69 5.18
CA GLU A 132 -20.38 -7.80 6.14
C GLU A 132 -21.81 -8.28 6.40
N ARG A 133 -22.75 -7.36 6.69
CA ARG A 133 -24.18 -7.70 6.90
C ARG A 133 -24.84 -8.32 5.66
N GLN A 134 -24.38 -7.96 4.47
CA GLN A 134 -24.86 -8.52 3.21
C GLN A 134 -24.20 -9.87 2.85
N GLY A 135 -23.20 -10.32 3.62
CA GLY A 135 -22.50 -11.57 3.38
C GLY A 135 -21.46 -11.51 2.26
N TRP A 136 -21.07 -10.30 1.80
CA TRP A 136 -20.00 -10.13 0.81
C TRP A 136 -18.60 -10.22 1.43
N ILE A 137 -18.48 -9.91 2.72
CA ILE A 137 -17.22 -9.96 3.49
C ILE A 137 -17.43 -10.83 4.72
N ALA A 138 -16.40 -11.60 5.10
CA ALA A 138 -16.39 -12.40 6.32
C ALA A 138 -16.42 -11.52 7.57
N THR A 139 -17.10 -12.00 8.62
CA THR A 139 -17.11 -11.35 9.93
C THR A 139 -15.75 -11.48 10.61
N ALA A 140 -15.31 -10.44 11.32
CA ALA A 140 -14.03 -10.45 12.02
C ALA A 140 -14.22 -10.17 13.52
N ASP A 141 -13.78 -11.11 14.35
CA ASP A 141 -13.69 -10.92 15.80
C ASP A 141 -12.29 -10.39 16.16
N CYS A 142 -12.23 -9.13 16.61
CA CYS A 142 -10.99 -8.49 17.03
C CYS A 142 -10.80 -8.60 18.54
N ILE A 143 -9.78 -9.35 18.98
CA ILE A 143 -9.48 -9.57 20.40
C ILE A 143 -8.09 -9.01 20.72
N GLU A 144 -8.02 -8.08 21.67
CA GLU A 144 -6.75 -7.56 22.19
C GLU A 144 -6.30 -8.40 23.41
N VAL A 145 -5.22 -9.14 23.26
CA VAL A 145 -4.62 -9.91 24.36
C VAL A 145 -3.45 -9.12 24.96
N ARG A 146 -3.65 -8.58 26.16
CA ARG A 146 -2.61 -7.83 26.88
C ARG A 146 -1.76 -8.77 27.73
N ILE A 147 -0.45 -8.74 27.50
CA ILE A 147 0.52 -9.61 28.16
C ILE A 147 1.41 -8.74 29.06
N PRO A 148 1.45 -9.01 30.37
CA PRO A 148 2.31 -8.26 31.27
C PRO A 148 3.78 -8.51 30.95
N LEU A 149 4.61 -7.47 31.04
CA LEU A 149 6.06 -7.62 30.87
C LEU A 149 6.61 -8.48 32.03
N PRO A 150 7.36 -9.56 31.73
CA PRO A 150 8.07 -10.36 32.73
C PRO A 150 8.96 -9.52 33.66
N ASP A 151 9.04 -9.94 34.93
CA ASP A 151 9.71 -9.19 36.00
C ASP A 151 11.21 -9.01 35.74
N ASP A 152 11.86 -10.02 35.15
CA ASP A 152 13.27 -10.02 34.75
C ASP A 152 13.59 -8.98 33.67
N LEU A 153 12.63 -8.66 32.80
CA LEU A 153 12.78 -7.66 31.75
C LEU A 153 12.43 -6.23 32.20
N ARG A 154 11.82 -6.04 33.39
CA ARG A 154 11.34 -4.72 33.83
C ARG A 154 12.46 -3.70 34.05
N MET A 155 13.58 -4.13 34.64
CA MET A 155 14.69 -3.22 34.92
C MET A 155 15.36 -2.77 33.61
N GLU A 156 15.62 -3.70 32.69
CA GLU A 156 16.15 -3.41 31.37
C GLU A 156 15.22 -2.46 30.60
N TYR A 157 13.92 -2.77 30.59
CA TYR A 157 12.91 -1.92 29.96
C TYR A 157 12.88 -0.52 30.57
N ALA A 158 12.93 -0.38 31.89
CA ALA A 158 12.85 0.93 32.55
C ALA A 158 14.02 1.85 32.16
N LEU A 159 15.23 1.29 32.08
CA LEU A 159 16.47 1.99 31.77
C LEU A 159 16.68 2.23 30.27
N ALA A 160 15.97 1.49 29.41
CA ALA A 160 16.08 1.60 27.96
C ALA A 160 15.54 2.95 27.43
N ASP A 161 16.13 3.40 26.32
CA ASP A 161 15.55 4.47 25.50
C ASP A 161 14.22 4.03 24.87
N GLN A 162 13.50 4.97 24.26
CA GLN A 162 12.18 4.68 23.70
C GLN A 162 12.22 3.57 22.62
N ARG A 163 13.26 3.54 21.79
CA ARG A 163 13.39 2.57 20.69
C ARG A 163 13.66 1.17 21.24
N HIS A 164 14.52 1.07 22.24
CA HIS A 164 14.84 -0.19 22.92
C HIS A 164 13.67 -0.69 23.77
N LYS A 165 12.92 0.20 24.44
CA LYS A 165 11.66 -0.14 25.13
C LYS A 165 10.69 -0.86 24.19
N TYR A 166 10.44 -0.28 23.01
CA TYR A 166 9.59 -0.93 22.01
C TYR A 166 10.11 -2.31 21.60
N ARG A 167 11.42 -2.47 21.41
CA ARG A 167 12.01 -3.78 21.07
C ARG A 167 11.79 -4.80 22.18
N ILE A 168 12.14 -4.47 23.44
CA ILE A 168 11.99 -5.35 24.60
C ILE A 168 10.54 -5.81 24.78
N ALA A 169 9.57 -4.89 24.67
CA ALA A 169 8.16 -5.23 24.76
C ALA A 169 7.67 -6.05 23.57
N ALA A 170 8.16 -5.77 22.35
CA ALA A 170 7.79 -6.50 21.15
C ALA A 170 8.29 -7.95 21.18
N SER A 171 9.53 -8.18 21.61
CA SER A 171 10.20 -9.49 21.65
C SER A 171 10.11 -10.20 23.01
N SER A 172 9.16 -9.82 23.87
CA SER A 172 8.98 -10.44 25.18
C SER A 172 8.67 -11.94 25.04
N PRO A 173 9.41 -12.84 25.72
CA PRO A 173 9.22 -14.29 25.61
C PRO A 173 7.81 -14.76 26.00
N ALA A 174 7.15 -14.06 26.94
CA ALA A 174 5.79 -14.36 27.37
C ALA A 174 4.75 -14.31 26.24
N LYS A 175 5.07 -13.68 25.10
CA LYS A 175 4.20 -13.66 23.92
C LYS A 175 4.14 -15.01 23.21
N TYR A 176 5.21 -15.79 23.23
CA TYR A 176 5.26 -17.07 22.53
C TYR A 176 4.35 -18.10 23.21
N GLU A 177 4.33 -18.13 24.54
CA GLU A 177 3.41 -19.02 25.28
C GLU A 177 1.93 -18.74 24.95
N VAL A 178 1.57 -17.46 24.83
CA VAL A 178 0.20 -17.06 24.47
C VAL A 178 -0.07 -17.35 22.98
N LEU A 179 0.90 -17.13 22.11
CA LEU A 179 0.81 -17.46 20.69
C LEU A 179 0.55 -18.96 20.50
N ASP A 180 1.31 -19.82 21.18
CA ASP A 180 1.13 -21.27 21.12
C ASP A 180 -0.27 -21.69 21.57
N GLN A 181 -0.79 -21.08 22.64
CA GLN A 181 -2.16 -21.32 23.09
C GLN A 181 -3.22 -20.91 22.06
N ILE A 182 -2.97 -19.84 21.31
CA ILE A 182 -3.86 -19.40 20.22
C ILE A 182 -3.75 -20.38 19.05
N LEU A 183 -2.54 -20.75 18.63
CA LEU A 183 -2.33 -21.69 17.52
C LEU A 183 -2.95 -23.06 17.79
N LEU A 184 -2.86 -23.56 19.03
CA LEU A 184 -3.51 -24.81 19.43
C LEU A 184 -5.03 -24.78 19.28
N LYS A 185 -5.66 -23.62 19.48
CA LYS A 185 -7.11 -23.43 19.27
C LYS A 185 -7.51 -23.37 17.80
N HIS A 186 -6.57 -23.04 16.91
CA HIS A 186 -6.77 -22.80 15.48
C HIS A 186 -6.06 -23.82 14.59
N THR A 187 -5.84 -25.05 15.08
CA THR A 187 -5.11 -26.11 14.35
C THR A 187 -5.74 -26.53 13.01
N GLY A 188 -7.04 -26.30 12.82
CA GLY A 188 -7.75 -26.57 11.57
C GLY A 188 -7.84 -25.37 10.63
N ASP A 189 -7.38 -24.19 11.05
CA ASP A 189 -7.58 -22.93 10.33
C ASP A 189 -6.31 -22.51 9.57
N GLN A 190 -6.47 -21.64 8.57
CA GLN A 190 -5.33 -20.95 7.95
C GLN A 190 -4.93 -19.76 8.82
N VAL A 191 -3.73 -19.83 9.42
CA VAL A 191 -3.24 -18.79 10.34
C VAL A 191 -2.14 -17.96 9.68
N LEU A 192 -2.29 -16.63 9.72
CA LEU A 192 -1.26 -15.66 9.34
C LEU A 192 -0.73 -14.96 10.60
N ILE A 193 0.59 -15.02 10.79
CA ILE A 193 1.28 -14.37 11.92
C ILE A 193 2.07 -13.17 11.38
N ILE A 194 1.76 -11.98 11.89
CA ILE A 194 2.44 -10.74 11.51
C ILE A 194 3.26 -10.27 12.71
N GLY A 195 4.59 -10.31 12.58
CA GLY A 195 5.54 -9.89 13.59
C GLY A 195 6.23 -8.57 13.23
N MET A 196 6.71 -7.85 14.25
CA MET A 196 7.43 -6.58 14.04
C MET A 196 8.89 -6.80 13.64
N TYR A 197 9.49 -7.92 14.04
CA TYR A 197 10.91 -8.22 13.83
C TYR A 197 11.09 -9.62 13.23
N LEU A 198 12.03 -9.76 12.31
CA LEU A 198 12.34 -11.05 11.68
C LEU A 198 12.88 -12.06 12.71
N GLU A 199 13.69 -11.60 13.65
CA GLU A 199 14.22 -12.43 14.75
C GLU A 199 13.11 -13.03 15.61
N GLN A 200 12.00 -12.30 15.80
CA GLN A 200 10.83 -12.79 16.52
C GLN A 200 10.12 -13.88 15.73
N LEU A 201 9.90 -13.63 14.43
CA LEU A 201 9.22 -14.59 13.55
C LEU A 201 10.04 -15.86 13.32
N ALA A 202 11.37 -15.79 13.43
CA ALA A 202 12.24 -16.97 13.33
C ALA A 202 12.10 -17.94 14.52
N GLN A 203 11.43 -17.53 15.61
CA GLN A 203 11.19 -18.38 16.79
C GLN A 203 9.80 -19.05 16.77
N VAL A 204 8.99 -18.75 15.77
CA VAL A 204 7.63 -19.28 15.54
C VAL A 204 7.68 -20.34 14.45
#